data_AF-A0A835VMQ6-F1
#
_entry.id   AF-A0A835VMQ6-F1
#
_cell.length_a   1.000
_cell.length_b   1.000
_cell.length_c   1.000
_cell.angle_alpha   90.00
_cell.angle_beta   90.00
_cell.angle_gamma   90.00
#
_symmetry.space_group_name_H-M   'P 1'
#
loop_
_entity.id
_entity.type
_entity.pdbx_description
1 polymer ?
#
loop_
_entity_poly.entity_id
_entity_poly.type
_entity_poly.pdbx_seq_one_letter_code
_entity_poly.pdbx_strand_id
1 'polypeptide(L)'
;MRLSGGQASPSGMEGGRSGKSKDVIRLQRESVIPVLKPKLIMNLANLIEHGTDRAEFLKLCKRVEYTIRAWYLLQFEDLMQLYSLFDPVHGGRRLEQQDLSSEEIDVLEQNFLIYLFQVMEKKQL
;
A
#
# COMPACT_ATOMS: atom_id res chain seq x y z
N MET A 1 -44.58 -29.66 -58.11
CA MET A 1 -44.44 -30.24 -56.75
C MET A 1 -43.08 -29.76 -56.22
N ARG A 2 -42.89 -28.83 -55.25
CA ARG A 2 -43.39 -28.72 -53.85
C ARG A 2 -43.18 -30.05 -53.08
N LEU A 3 -42.50 -30.21 -51.94
CA LEU A 3 -42.00 -29.40 -50.80
C LEU A 3 -40.88 -30.23 -50.09
N SER A 4 -39.76 -29.67 -49.59
CA SER A 4 -39.48 -29.17 -48.21
C SER A 4 -39.09 -30.22 -47.14
N GLY A 5 -38.13 -29.85 -46.27
CA GLY A 5 -37.73 -30.51 -45.00
C GLY A 5 -36.21 -30.73 -44.92
N GLY A 6 -35.40 -29.87 -44.28
CA GLY A 6 -35.17 -29.76 -42.83
C GLY A 6 -33.92 -30.59 -42.46
N GLN A 7 -32.83 -30.12 -41.83
CA GLN A 7 -32.67 -29.28 -40.65
C GLN A 7 -31.20 -28.81 -40.58
N ALA A 8 -30.98 -27.59 -40.06
CA ALA A 8 -29.67 -27.04 -39.72
C ALA A 8 -29.55 -26.88 -38.19
N SER A 9 -28.31 -27.09 -37.69
CA SER A 9 -27.71 -26.65 -36.41
C SER A 9 -28.11 -27.43 -35.14
N PRO A 10 -27.21 -27.62 -34.14
CA PRO A 10 -26.48 -26.55 -33.40
C PRO A 10 -24.96 -26.77 -33.27
N SER A 11 -24.14 -25.76 -33.55
CA SER A 11 -23.54 -24.82 -32.57
C SER A 11 -22.59 -25.47 -31.55
N GLY A 12 -21.28 -25.26 -31.77
CA GLY A 12 -20.24 -25.37 -30.77
C GLY A 12 -19.33 -24.16 -30.87
N MET A 13 -19.78 -23.01 -30.36
CA MET A 13 -18.91 -21.89 -30.03
C MET A 13 -17.97 -22.36 -28.92
N GLU A 14 -16.74 -22.76 -29.26
CA GLU A 14 -15.66 -22.75 -28.28
C GLU A 14 -15.30 -21.29 -28.01
N GLY A 15 -15.98 -20.75 -27.00
CA GLY A 15 -15.58 -19.53 -26.34
C GLY A 15 -14.20 -19.73 -25.75
N GLY A 16 -13.17 -19.33 -26.50
CA GLY A 16 -11.87 -19.00 -25.96
C GLY A 16 -12.05 -17.83 -24.99
N ARG A 17 -12.38 -18.14 -23.73
CA ARG A 17 -12.20 -17.22 -22.61
C ARG A 17 -10.72 -16.87 -22.61
N SER A 18 -10.38 -15.74 -23.22
CA SER A 18 -9.12 -15.07 -22.92
C SER A 18 -9.20 -14.71 -21.44
N GLY A 19 -8.65 -15.60 -20.62
CA GLY A 19 -8.39 -15.32 -19.23
C GLY A 19 -7.46 -14.12 -19.21
N LYS A 20 -8.04 -12.93 -19.07
CA LYS A 20 -7.30 -11.69 -18.84
C LYS A 20 -6.40 -11.98 -17.66
N SER A 21 -5.11 -12.14 -17.93
CA SER A 21 -4.09 -12.20 -16.90
C SER A 21 -4.27 -10.94 -16.08
N LYS A 22 -4.75 -11.09 -14.84
CA LYS A 22 -4.73 -9.99 -13.89
C LYS A 22 -3.26 -9.64 -13.75
N ASP A 23 -2.88 -8.47 -14.25
CA ASP A 23 -1.55 -7.93 -14.03
C ASP A 23 -1.41 -7.65 -12.54
N VAL A 24 -0.91 -8.65 -11.82
CA VAL A 24 -0.65 -8.55 -10.39
C VAL A 24 0.71 -7.91 -10.23
N ILE A 25 0.72 -6.64 -9.84
CA ILE A 25 1.93 -5.92 -9.45
C ILE A 25 2.52 -6.61 -8.21
N ARG A 26 3.66 -7.29 -8.37
CA ARG A 26 4.39 -7.94 -7.27
C ARG A 26 5.39 -6.95 -6.70
N LEU A 27 5.04 -6.29 -5.60
CA LEU A 27 5.97 -5.50 -4.80
C LEU A 27 7.01 -6.45 -4.19
N GLN A 28 8.26 -6.37 -4.66
CA GLN A 28 9.37 -7.08 -4.02
C GLN A 28 9.71 -6.39 -2.70
N ARG A 29 9.86 -7.18 -1.64
CA ARG A 29 10.28 -6.68 -0.33
C ARG A 29 11.76 -6.33 -0.42
N GLU A 30 12.07 -5.06 -0.21
CA GLU A 30 13.45 -4.59 -0.11
C GLU A 30 14.22 -5.40 0.94
N SER A 31 15.48 -5.73 0.67
CA SER A 31 16.33 -6.49 1.60
C SER A 31 16.66 -5.63 2.81
N VAL A 32 15.78 -5.63 3.80
CA VAL A 32 16.01 -4.93 5.07
C VAL A 32 17.06 -5.72 5.86
N ILE A 33 18.23 -5.13 6.14
CA ILE A 33 19.13 -5.67 7.15
C ILE A 33 18.38 -5.55 8.48
N PRO A 34 18.03 -6.65 9.17
CA PRO A 34 17.40 -6.58 10.48
C PRO A 34 18.49 -6.23 11.49
N VAL A 35 18.93 -4.98 11.50
CA VAL A 35 19.62 -4.45 12.66
C VAL A 35 18.57 -4.44 13.76
N LEU A 36 18.70 -5.36 14.71
CA LEU A 36 17.87 -5.40 15.90
C LEU A 36 18.20 -4.16 16.72
N LYS A 37 17.64 -3.00 16.34
CA LYS A 37 17.84 -1.69 17.00
C LYS A 37 17.82 -1.77 18.52
N PRO A 38 16.91 -2.54 19.16
CA PRO A 38 16.93 -2.71 20.62
C PRO A 38 18.25 -3.29 21.14
N LYS A 39 18.84 -4.26 20.44
CA LYS A 39 20.13 -4.87 20.83
C LYS A 39 21.28 -3.87 20.71
N LEU A 40 21.31 -3.08 19.63
CA LEU A 40 22.34 -2.06 19.44
C LEU A 40 22.24 -0.97 20.51
N ILE A 41 21.03 -0.44 20.76
CA ILE A 41 20.78 0.56 21.78
C ILE A 41 21.20 0.04 23.16
N MET A 42 20.84 -1.20 23.50
CA MET A 42 21.19 -1.78 24.79
C MET A 42 22.69 -1.97 24.95
N ASN A 43 23.37 -2.46 23.91
CA ASN A 43 24.83 -2.62 23.92
C ASN A 43 25.54 -1.27 24.12
N LEU A 44 25.14 -0.24 23.38
CA LEU A 44 25.70 1.11 23.51
C LEU A 44 25.42 1.72 24.89
N ALA A 45 24.19 1.57 25.41
CA ALA A 45 23.83 2.04 26.74
C ALA A 45 24.67 1.38 27.84
N ASN A 46 25.01 0.10 27.69
CA ASN A 46 25.81 -0.63 28.66
C ASN A 46 27.27 -0.19 28.72
N LEU A 47 27.78 0.44 27.66
CA LEU A 47 29.15 1.01 27.61
C LEU A 47 29.23 2.37 28.34
N ILE A 48 28.10 2.99 28.70
CA ILE A 48 28.07 4.27 29.40
C ILE A 48 28.18 4.04 30.90
N GLU A 49 29.29 4.49 31.51
CA GLU A 49 29.60 4.25 32.92
C GLU A 49 28.61 4.92 33.88
N HIS A 50 28.29 6.19 33.66
CA HIS A 50 27.40 6.94 34.54
C HIS A 50 25.93 6.63 34.26
N GLY A 51 25.19 6.27 35.31
CA GLY A 51 23.78 5.92 35.21
C GLY A 51 22.88 7.07 34.71
N THR A 52 23.24 8.31 35.02
CA THR A 52 22.56 9.51 34.52
C THR A 52 22.68 9.63 33.00
N ASP A 53 23.91 9.50 32.48
CA ASP A 53 24.19 9.65 31.05
C ASP A 53 23.56 8.50 30.26
N ARG A 54 23.55 7.29 30.84
CA ARG A 54 22.84 6.14 30.29
C ARG A 54 21.34 6.40 30.15
N ALA A 55 20.72 7.01 31.15
CA ALA A 55 19.30 7.36 31.10
C ALA A 55 19.01 8.43 30.04
N GLU A 56 19.86 9.46 29.94
CA GLU A 56 19.74 10.50 28.90
C GLU A 56 19.95 9.95 27.49
N PHE A 57 20.91 9.03 27.30
CA PHE A 57 21.09 8.32 26.03
C PHE A 57 19.84 7.54 25.62
N LEU A 58 19.21 6.79 26.54
CA LEU A 58 17.99 6.05 26.24
C LEU A 58 16.82 6.99 25.90
N LYS A 59 16.69 8.13 26.59
CA LYS A 59 15.71 9.17 26.26
C LYS A 59 15.95 9.73 24.86
N LEU A 60 17.21 10.01 24.51
CA LEU A 60 17.59 10.48 23.18
C LEU A 60 17.20 9.46 22.10
N CYS A 61 17.55 8.18 22.27
CA CYS A 61 17.18 7.13 21.33
C CYS A 61 15.66 7.06 21.11
N LYS A 62 14.88 7.12 22.20
CA LYS A 62 13.41 7.11 22.14
C LYS A 62 12.86 8.35 21.42
N ARG A 63 13.44 9.53 21.69
CA ARG A 63 13.04 10.78 21.05
C ARG A 63 13.30 10.74 19.55
N VAL A 64 14.49 10.28 19.14
CA VAL A 64 14.84 10.12 17.72
C VAL A 64 13.87 9.16 17.03
N GLU A 65 13.57 8.01 17.65
CA GLU A 65 12.62 7.05 17.11
C GLU A 65 11.22 7.65 16.91
N TYR A 66 10.71 8.36 17.92
CA TYR A 66 9.40 9.02 17.81
C TYR A 66 9.39 10.17 16.82
N THR A 67 10.45 10.97 16.74
CA THR A 67 10.56 12.03 15.74
C THR A 67 10.55 11.45 14.33
N ILE A 68 11.32 10.38 14.08
CA ILE A 68 11.29 9.68 12.80
C ILE A 68 9.88 9.14 12.53
N ARG A 69 9.26 8.44 13.50
CA ARG A 69 7.91 7.89 13.31
C ARG A 69 6.87 8.97 13.03
N ALA A 70 6.92 10.10 13.73
CA ALA A 70 6.03 11.23 13.51
C ALA A 70 6.25 11.87 12.13
N TRP A 71 7.51 12.02 11.72
CA TRP A 71 7.85 12.55 10.40
C TRP A 71 7.39 11.63 9.26
N TYR A 72 7.56 10.31 9.43
CA TYR A 72 6.98 9.33 8.53
C TYR A 72 5.45 9.45 8.48
N LEU A 73 4.78 9.49 9.63
CA LEU A 73 3.32 9.64 9.66
C LEU A 73 2.86 10.92 8.94
N LEU A 74 3.52 12.05 9.19
CA LEU A 74 3.21 13.33 8.55
C LEU A 74 3.48 13.29 7.03
N GLN A 75 4.59 12.68 6.61
CA GLN A 75 4.93 12.55 5.19
C GLN A 75 3.93 11.66 4.43
N PHE A 76 3.30 10.72 5.12
CA PHE A 76 2.36 9.77 4.52
C PHE A 76 0.90 10.04 4.88
N GLU A 77 0.59 11.13 5.58
CA GLU A 77 -0.76 11.40 6.11
C GLU A 77 -1.80 11.48 4.97
N ASP A 78 -1.51 12.30 3.96
CA ASP A 78 -2.39 12.46 2.78
C ASP A 78 -2.54 11.15 1.99
N LEU A 79 -1.44 10.41 1.81
CA LEU A 79 -1.47 9.12 1.12
C LEU A 79 -2.25 8.06 1.92
N MET A 80 -2.12 8.05 3.24
CA MET A 80 -2.87 7.15 4.12
C MET A 80 -4.36 7.50 4.16
N GLN A 81 -4.70 8.77 4.09
CA GLN A 81 -6.08 9.23 3.98
C GLN A 81 -6.71 8.75 2.67
N LEU A 82 -6.02 8.96 1.54
CA LEU A 82 -6.45 8.46 0.23
C LEU A 82 -6.56 6.93 0.22
N TYR A 83 -5.55 6.22 0.73
CA TYR A 83 -5.57 4.76 0.86
C TYR A 83 -6.81 4.26 1.62
N SER A 84 -7.24 4.96 2.68
CA SER A 84 -8.38 4.53 3.49
C SER A 84 -9.70 4.47 2.71
N LEU A 85 -9.84 5.30 1.66
CA LEU A 85 -10.99 5.33 0.75
C LEU A 85 -10.97 4.15 -0.23
N PHE A 86 -9.79 3.63 -0.56
CA PHE A 86 -9.60 2.54 -1.52
C PHE A 86 -9.16 1.22 -0.85
N ASP A 87 -9.29 1.10 0.48
CA ASP A 87 -9.07 -0.15 1.21
C ASP A 87 -10.06 -1.23 0.74
N PRO A 88 -9.60 -2.44 0.37
CA PRO A 88 -10.48 -3.47 -0.20
C PRO A 88 -11.58 -3.97 0.74
N VAL A 89 -11.51 -3.72 2.05
CA VAL A 89 -12.48 -4.22 3.04
C VAL A 89 -13.50 -3.14 3.43
N HIS A 90 -13.08 -1.89 3.54
CA HIS A 90 -13.92 -0.80 4.07
C HIS A 90 -14.09 0.38 3.11
N GLY A 91 -13.29 0.47 2.04
CA GLY A 91 -13.23 1.62 1.14
C GLY A 91 -14.57 1.96 0.49
N GLY A 92 -15.24 0.96 -0.11
CA GLY A 92 -16.56 1.16 -0.73
C GLY A 92 -17.60 1.76 0.21
N ARG A 93 -17.66 1.27 1.46
CA ARG A 93 -18.57 1.83 2.48
C ARG A 93 -18.22 3.27 2.87
N ARG A 94 -16.93 3.64 2.85
CA ARG A 94 -16.52 5.03 3.16
C ARG A 94 -16.84 5.98 2.01
N LEU A 95 -16.67 5.54 0.77
CA LEU A 95 -17.04 6.30 -0.42
C LEU A 95 -18.56 6.57 -0.46
N GLU A 96 -19.37 5.56 -0.17
CA GLU A 96 -20.83 5.71 -0.05
C GLU A 96 -21.24 6.71 1.04
N GLN A 97 -20.51 6.78 2.15
CA GLN A 97 -20.78 7.74 3.23
C GLN A 97 -20.43 9.19 2.89
N GLN A 98 -19.54 9.41 1.92
CA GLN A 98 -19.09 10.75 1.53
C GLN A 98 -19.92 11.36 0.40
N ASP A 99 -20.87 10.62 -0.17
CA ASP A 99 -21.78 11.07 -1.24
C ASP A 99 -21.04 11.73 -2.42
N LEU A 100 -19.87 11.15 -2.77
CA LEU A 100 -19.02 11.62 -3.84
C LEU A 100 -19.57 11.20 -5.21
N SER A 101 -19.47 12.08 -6.19
CA SER A 101 -19.75 11.76 -7.60
C SER A 101 -18.70 10.81 -8.17
N SER A 102 -19.04 10.14 -9.27
CA SER A 102 -18.09 9.23 -9.95
C SER A 102 -16.84 9.98 -10.40
N GLU A 103 -16.99 11.20 -10.90
CA GLU A 103 -15.89 12.04 -11.34
C GLU A 103 -14.94 12.43 -10.18
N GLU A 104 -15.48 12.69 -8.99
CA GLU A 104 -14.67 12.97 -7.80
C GLU A 104 -13.88 11.74 -7.34
N ILE A 105 -14.50 10.56 -7.41
CA ILE A 105 -13.84 9.29 -7.08
C ILE A 105 -12.68 9.02 -8.05
N ASP A 106 -12.88 9.25 -9.35
CA ASP A 106 -11.83 9.07 -10.37
C ASP A 106 -10.62 9.99 -10.10
N VAL A 107 -10.87 11.25 -9.72
CA VAL A 107 -9.80 12.20 -9.34
C VAL A 107 -9.05 11.72 -8.10
N LEU A 108 -9.75 11.21 -7.08
CA LEU A 108 -9.13 10.68 -5.87
C LEU A 108 -8.28 9.43 -6.15
N GLU A 109 -8.74 8.54 -7.03
CA GLU A 109 -7.98 7.35 -7.44
C GLU A 109 -6.70 7.76 -8.17
N GLN A 110 -6.80 8.72 -9.10
CA GLN A 110 -5.65 9.20 -9.84
C GLN A 110 -4.63 9.89 -8.92
N ASN A 111 -5.10 10.69 -7.96
CA ASN A 111 -4.24 11.30 -6.94
C ASN A 111 -3.55 10.24 -6.07
N PHE A 112 -4.28 9.21 -5.64
CA PHE A 112 -3.72 8.09 -4.88
C PHE A 112 -2.56 7.43 -5.64
N LEU A 113 -2.75 7.11 -6.92
CA LEU A 113 -1.71 6.52 -7.76
C LEU A 113 -0.50 7.44 -7.91
N ILE A 114 -0.71 8.73 -8.16
CA ILE A 114 0.38 9.72 -8.28
C ILE A 114 1.23 9.74 -7.00
N TYR A 115 0.60 9.86 -5.83
CA TYR A 115 1.33 9.90 -4.57
C TYR A 115 2.01 8.56 -4.25
N LEU A 116 1.37 7.44 -4.55
CA LEU A 116 1.96 6.11 -4.39
C LEU A 116 3.24 5.97 -5.23
N PHE A 117 3.21 6.38 -6.50
CA PHE A 117 4.37 6.33 -7.38
C PHE A 117 5.48 7.28 -6.94
N GLN A 118 5.17 8.52 -6.54
CA GLN A 118 6.16 9.46 -6.01
C GLN A 118 6.90 8.91 -4.79
N VAL A 119 6.20 8.18 -3.92
CA VAL A 119 6.78 7.53 -2.75
C VAL A 119 7.69 6.38 -3.16
N MET A 120 7.28 5.57 -4.14
CA MET A 120 8.08 4.47 -4.66
C MET A 120 9.36 4.95 -5.35
N GLU A 121 9.30 6.07 -6.09
CA GLU A 121 10.46 6.66 -6.77
C GLU A 121 11.46 7.29 -5.77
N LYS A 122 10.97 7.98 -4.72
CA LYS A 122 11.84 8.59 -3.71
C LYS A 122 12.61 7.59 -2.83
N LYS A 123 12.25 6.32 -2.86
CA LYS A 123 12.89 5.25 -2.08
C LYS A 123 14.04 4.55 -2.83
N GLN A 124 14.25 4.84 -4.13
CA GLN A 124 15.29 4.20 -4.96
C GLN A 124 16.66 4.91 -4.97
N LEU A 125 16.87 5.94 -4.15
CA LEU A 125 18.14 6.64 -3.94
C LEU A 125 18.62 6.45 -2.49
#